data_AF-A0A957KID6-F1
#
_entry.id   AF-A0A957KID6-F1
#
_cell.length_a   1.000
_cell.length_b   1.000
_cell.length_c   1.000
_cell.angle_alpha   90.00
_cell.angle_beta   90.00
_cell.angle_gamma   90.00
#
_symmetry.space_group_name_H-M   'P 1'
#
loop_
_entity.id
_entity.type
_entity.pdbx_description
1 polymer ?
#
loop_
_entity_poly.entity_id
_entity_poly.type
_entity_poly.pdbx_seq_one_letter_code
_entity_poly.pdbx_strand_id
1 'polypeptide(L)'
;AGANKAAWTETLTSRFGADGWRISHYVRGQIVPKAVAIQEYEEAYRRYIRANPALVRFLTTTCGNVYDDNVTNVYDDNYEQPHTVMNHYQDIATRRVIAELVQDPDWPDVVATPAEEATLIDLGDGQRHRLPRAAGFRGDYLLQIREPHSSGFMLNPAVIPIHDPALITTIPNQLGWYHHEGCGHLSVEAFWQMSKVVEVRYDRFITLGEARAHPLSGIETGRT
;
A
#
# COMPACT_ATOMS: atom_id res chain seq x y z
N ALA A 1 11.46 -9.40 7.00
CA ALA A 1 11.11 -8.86 5.67
C ALA A 1 12.29 -8.27 4.88
N GLY A 2 13.14 -7.41 5.47
CA GLY A 2 14.23 -6.72 4.73
C GLY A 2 15.40 -7.60 4.24
N ALA A 3 15.92 -8.51 5.07
CA ALA A 3 17.06 -9.37 4.70
C ALA A 3 16.75 -10.31 3.51
N ASN A 4 15.53 -10.84 3.45
CA ASN A 4 15.09 -11.68 2.32
C ASN A 4 15.01 -10.87 1.01
N LYS A 5 14.61 -9.58 1.07
CA LYS A 5 14.49 -8.72 -0.12
C LYS A 5 15.84 -8.40 -0.74
N ALA A 6 16.87 -8.14 0.08
CA ALA A 6 18.23 -7.91 -0.40
C ALA A 6 18.82 -9.18 -1.05
N ALA A 7 18.69 -10.34 -0.39
CA ALA A 7 19.15 -11.61 -0.93
C ALA A 7 18.44 -12.00 -2.24
N TRP A 8 17.13 -11.75 -2.35
CA TRP A 8 16.37 -11.94 -3.59
C TRP A 8 16.89 -11.02 -4.69
N THR A 9 17.10 -9.74 -4.37
CA THR A 9 17.59 -8.74 -5.33
C THR A 9 18.97 -9.13 -5.87
N GLU A 10 19.87 -9.56 -5.00
CA GLU A 10 21.20 -10.05 -5.36
C GLU A 10 21.12 -11.30 -6.23
N THR A 11 20.31 -12.29 -5.83
CA THR A 11 20.12 -13.55 -6.58
C THR A 11 19.58 -13.29 -7.99
N LEU A 12 18.53 -12.48 -8.10
CA LEU A 12 17.90 -12.15 -9.38
C LEU A 12 18.82 -11.30 -10.26
N THR A 13 19.56 -10.36 -9.67
CA THR A 13 20.53 -9.52 -10.39
C THR A 13 21.71 -10.32 -10.91
N SER A 14 22.25 -11.23 -10.09
CA SER A 14 23.32 -12.15 -10.51
C SER A 14 22.85 -13.06 -11.65
N ARG A 15 21.59 -13.53 -11.59
CA ARG A 15 21.02 -14.47 -12.55
C ARG A 15 20.60 -13.84 -13.88
N PHE A 16 19.98 -12.66 -13.83
CA PHE A 16 19.36 -12.05 -15.00
C PHE A 16 20.08 -10.78 -15.47
N GLY A 17 21.00 -10.23 -14.67
CA GLY A 17 21.56 -8.89 -14.85
C GLY A 17 20.68 -7.82 -14.19
N ALA A 18 21.28 -6.68 -13.83
CA ALA A 18 20.59 -5.59 -13.13
C ALA A 18 19.43 -4.98 -13.94
N ASP A 19 19.48 -5.07 -15.27
CA ASP A 19 18.44 -4.63 -16.21
C ASP A 19 17.56 -5.78 -16.72
N GLY A 20 17.83 -7.01 -16.28
CA GLY A 20 17.26 -8.24 -16.80
C GLY A 20 15.96 -8.67 -16.17
N TRP A 21 15.58 -8.05 -15.06
CA TRP A 21 14.40 -8.41 -14.29
C TRP A 21 13.81 -7.20 -13.59
N ARG A 22 12.53 -7.29 -13.24
CA ARG A 22 11.86 -6.35 -12.35
C ARG A 22 10.72 -7.03 -11.60
N ILE A 23 10.28 -6.43 -10.51
CA ILE A 23 8.98 -6.77 -9.92
C ILE A 23 7.89 -6.03 -10.69
N SER A 24 6.94 -6.81 -11.20
CA SER A 24 5.74 -6.33 -11.87
C SER A 24 4.52 -6.93 -11.18
N HIS A 25 3.33 -6.62 -11.66
CA HIS A 25 2.08 -7.13 -11.11
C HIS A 25 1.23 -7.77 -12.20
N TYR A 26 0.58 -8.88 -11.89
CA TYR A 26 -0.48 -9.43 -12.72
C TYR A 26 -1.81 -8.77 -12.36
N VAL A 27 -2.40 -8.04 -13.31
CA VAL A 27 -3.65 -7.32 -13.15
C VAL A 27 -4.51 -7.58 -14.39
N ARG A 28 -5.72 -8.12 -14.20
CA ARG A 28 -6.72 -8.32 -15.27
C ARG A 28 -6.17 -9.03 -16.53
N GLY A 29 -5.39 -10.08 -16.36
CA GLY A 29 -4.84 -10.85 -17.49
C GLY A 29 -3.53 -10.32 -18.06
N GLN A 30 -2.98 -9.24 -17.51
CA GLN A 30 -1.79 -8.57 -18.03
C GLN A 30 -0.72 -8.43 -16.96
N ILE A 31 0.55 -8.51 -17.36
CA ILE A 31 1.67 -8.09 -16.53
C ILE A 31 1.84 -6.58 -16.71
N VAL A 32 1.68 -5.82 -15.63
CA VAL A 32 1.68 -4.36 -15.61
C VAL A 32 2.74 -3.84 -14.63
N PRO A 33 3.28 -2.62 -14.85
CA PRO A 33 4.18 -2.01 -13.89
C PRO A 33 3.45 -1.62 -12.60
N LYS A 34 4.21 -1.44 -11.51
CA LYS A 34 3.72 -0.98 -10.20
C LYS A 34 2.78 0.24 -10.29
N ALA A 35 3.12 1.22 -11.11
CA ALA A 35 2.35 2.46 -11.28
C ALA A 35 0.92 2.23 -11.83
N VAL A 36 0.68 1.10 -12.52
CA VAL A 36 -0.66 0.70 -12.96
C VAL A 36 -1.35 -0.10 -11.86
N ALA A 37 -0.66 -1.06 -11.24
CA ALA A 37 -1.24 -1.89 -10.18
C ALA A 37 -1.69 -1.09 -8.95
N ILE A 38 -0.94 -0.06 -8.58
CA ILE A 38 -1.27 0.80 -7.42
C ILE A 38 -2.58 1.58 -7.62
N GLN A 39 -3.06 1.73 -8.86
CA GLN A 39 -4.36 2.36 -9.12
C GLN A 39 -5.52 1.49 -8.63
N GLU A 40 -5.43 0.16 -8.77
CA GLU A 40 -6.42 -0.78 -8.23
C GLU A 40 -6.40 -0.80 -6.69
N TYR A 41 -5.22 -0.60 -6.10
CA TYR A 41 -5.04 -0.43 -4.65
C TYR A 41 -5.73 0.85 -4.17
N GLU A 42 -5.45 1.99 -4.79
CA GLU A 42 -6.10 3.28 -4.43
C GLU A 42 -7.62 3.23 -4.68
N GLU A 43 -8.08 2.56 -5.75
CA GLU A 43 -9.51 2.37 -6.01
C GLU A 43 -10.21 1.58 -4.89
N ALA A 44 -9.53 0.63 -4.24
CA ALA A 44 -10.07 -0.06 -3.07
C ALA A 44 -10.33 0.92 -1.91
N TYR A 45 -9.36 1.78 -1.61
CA TYR A 45 -9.54 2.85 -0.60
C TYR A 45 -10.64 3.82 -1.00
N ARG A 46 -10.67 4.22 -2.28
CA ARG A 46 -11.67 5.14 -2.83
C ARG A 46 -13.08 4.62 -2.61
N ARG A 47 -13.33 3.35 -2.94
CA ARG A 47 -14.63 2.69 -2.76
C ARG A 47 -14.98 2.52 -1.29
N TYR A 48 -14.02 2.04 -0.49
CA TYR A 48 -14.24 1.80 0.93
C TYR A 48 -14.56 3.09 1.69
N ILE A 49 -13.75 4.14 1.53
CA ILE A 49 -13.95 5.41 2.24
C ILE A 49 -15.26 6.08 1.82
N ARG A 50 -15.55 6.17 0.50
CA ARG A 50 -16.81 6.75 0.01
C ARG A 50 -18.05 5.99 0.51
N ALA A 51 -17.97 4.66 0.66
CA ALA A 51 -19.07 3.87 1.20
C ALA A 51 -19.31 4.06 2.71
N ASN A 52 -18.41 4.77 3.41
CA ASN A 52 -18.47 4.96 4.86
C ASN A 52 -18.51 6.45 5.26
N PRO A 53 -19.67 7.14 5.14
CA PRO A 53 -19.78 8.56 5.49
C PRO A 53 -19.40 8.91 6.93
N ALA A 54 -19.62 7.99 7.88
CA ALA A 54 -19.20 8.17 9.26
C ALA A 54 -17.66 8.21 9.39
N LEU A 55 -16.95 7.36 8.62
CA LEU A 55 -15.50 7.37 8.56
C LEU A 55 -14.98 8.66 7.91
N VAL A 56 -15.60 9.11 6.81
CA VAL A 56 -15.25 10.39 6.18
C VAL A 56 -15.43 11.54 7.18
N ARG A 57 -16.54 11.58 7.93
CA ARG A 57 -16.76 12.60 8.96
C ARG A 57 -15.71 12.54 10.06
N PHE A 58 -15.37 11.35 10.55
CA PHE A 58 -14.31 11.18 11.54
C PHE A 58 -12.96 11.70 11.02
N LEU A 59 -12.54 11.24 9.84
CA LEU A 59 -11.27 11.67 9.23
C LEU A 59 -11.23 13.18 9.01
N THR A 60 -12.30 13.75 8.45
CA THR A 60 -12.31 15.18 8.10
C THR A 60 -12.47 16.06 9.32
N THR A 61 -13.25 15.70 10.34
CA THR A 61 -13.55 16.58 11.48
C THR A 61 -12.70 16.34 12.73
N THR A 62 -12.16 15.13 12.90
CA THR A 62 -11.37 14.76 14.07
C THR A 62 -9.89 14.72 13.75
N CYS A 63 -9.51 14.21 12.57
CA CYS A 63 -8.11 14.12 12.19
C CYS A 63 -7.66 15.38 11.43
N GLY A 64 -6.40 15.75 11.62
CA GLY A 64 -5.67 16.75 10.84
C GLY A 64 -4.73 16.12 9.82
N ASN A 65 -4.32 14.87 10.04
CA ASN A 65 -3.55 14.06 9.09
C ASN A 65 -3.61 12.57 9.49
N VAL A 66 -3.14 11.69 8.61
CA VAL A 66 -2.98 10.25 8.86
C VAL A 66 -1.56 9.82 8.49
N TYR A 67 -1.04 8.76 9.12
CA TYR A 67 0.28 8.20 8.83
C TYR A 67 0.28 6.67 9.02
N ASP A 68 1.27 6.00 8.43
CA ASP A 68 1.40 4.54 8.53
C ASP A 68 2.06 4.09 9.84
N ASP A 69 3.39 4.00 9.86
CA ASP A 69 4.18 3.57 11.03
C ASP A 69 4.97 4.71 11.67
N ASN A 70 5.46 5.64 10.84
CA ASN A 70 6.29 6.75 11.25
C ASN A 70 5.58 8.08 10.98
N VAL A 71 5.56 8.97 11.98
CA VAL A 71 4.94 10.30 11.85
C VAL A 71 5.50 11.12 10.68
N THR A 72 6.72 10.83 10.21
CA THR A 72 7.27 11.50 9.02
C THR A 72 6.64 11.05 7.70
N ASN A 73 5.87 9.96 7.66
CA ASN A 73 5.17 9.51 6.44
C ASN A 73 4.18 10.56 5.92
N VAL A 74 3.75 11.52 6.77
CA VAL A 74 2.87 12.62 6.39
C VAL A 74 3.43 13.52 5.28
N TYR A 75 4.75 13.50 5.05
CA TYR A 75 5.42 14.34 4.06
C TYR A 75 5.49 13.72 2.66
N ASP A 76 5.19 12.42 2.53
CA ASP A 76 5.21 11.74 1.24
C ASP A 76 3.83 11.76 0.59
N ASP A 77 3.76 12.11 -0.69
CA ASP A 77 2.54 12.16 -1.51
C ASP A 77 2.59 11.20 -2.72
N ASN A 78 3.74 10.54 -2.89
CA ASN A 78 4.05 9.66 -4.01
C ASN A 78 4.22 8.20 -3.57
N TYR A 79 3.68 7.28 -4.37
CA TYR A 79 3.86 5.85 -4.19
C TYR A 79 5.27 5.35 -4.54
N GLU A 80 6.10 6.14 -5.21
CA GLU A 80 7.54 5.88 -5.35
C GLU A 80 8.29 6.30 -4.09
N GLN A 81 8.66 5.32 -3.27
CA GLN A 81 9.26 5.51 -1.94
C GLN A 81 10.63 4.78 -1.84
N PRO A 82 11.63 5.13 -2.68
CA PRO A 82 12.94 4.47 -2.66
C PRO A 82 13.71 4.70 -1.35
N HIS A 83 13.35 5.74 -0.59
CA HIS A 83 13.96 6.12 0.68
C HIS A 83 13.44 5.33 1.88
N THR A 84 12.35 4.57 1.74
CA THR A 84 11.74 3.83 2.84
C THR A 84 12.15 2.37 2.84
N VAL A 85 12.32 1.81 4.04
CA VAL A 85 12.55 0.35 4.19
C VAL A 85 11.27 -0.41 3.87
N MET A 86 10.13 0.17 4.23
CA MET A 86 8.80 -0.37 4.05
C MET A 86 7.92 0.69 3.42
N ASN A 87 7.20 0.28 2.38
CA ASN A 87 6.27 1.17 1.71
C ASN A 87 5.06 1.44 2.61
N HIS A 88 4.53 2.64 2.51
CA HIS A 88 3.33 3.09 3.18
C HIS A 88 2.38 3.69 2.14
N TYR A 89 1.55 2.86 1.55
CA TYR A 89 0.63 3.27 0.48
C TYR A 89 -0.72 3.68 1.04
N GLN A 90 -1.10 3.09 2.16
CA GLN A 90 -2.35 3.24 2.87
C GLN A 90 -2.61 4.67 3.36
N ASP A 91 -1.60 5.35 3.88
CA ASP A 91 -1.74 6.71 4.39
C ASP A 91 -1.83 7.70 3.23
N ILE A 92 -1.00 7.51 2.19
CA ILE A 92 -1.07 8.26 0.94
C ILE A 92 -2.43 8.08 0.25
N ALA A 93 -2.91 6.84 0.10
CA ALA A 93 -4.21 6.54 -0.52
C ALA A 93 -5.36 7.21 0.26
N THR A 94 -5.34 7.10 1.59
CA THR A 94 -6.33 7.75 2.45
C THR A 94 -6.32 9.27 2.26
N ARG A 95 -5.15 9.92 2.31
CA ARG A 95 -5.02 11.37 2.10
C ARG A 95 -5.53 11.80 0.73
N ARG A 96 -5.15 11.09 -0.33
CA ARG A 96 -5.55 11.39 -1.72
C ARG A 96 -7.05 11.24 -1.91
N VAL A 97 -7.65 10.16 -1.41
CA VAL A 97 -9.10 9.96 -1.50
C VAL A 97 -9.88 11.06 -0.79
N ILE A 98 -9.49 11.46 0.42
CA ILE A 98 -10.16 12.59 1.10
C ILE A 98 -9.96 13.90 0.34
N ALA A 99 -8.78 14.14 -0.23
CA ALA A 99 -8.53 15.30 -1.08
C ALA A 99 -9.40 15.31 -2.35
N GLU A 100 -9.70 14.16 -2.95
CA GLU A 100 -10.67 14.06 -4.05
C GLU A 100 -12.08 14.50 -3.61
N LEU A 101 -12.51 14.12 -2.41
CA LEU A 101 -13.86 14.45 -1.90
C LEU A 101 -14.05 15.96 -1.70
N VAL A 102 -12.97 16.73 -1.51
CA VAL A 102 -13.04 18.20 -1.41
C VAL A 102 -13.65 18.84 -2.66
N GLN A 103 -13.44 18.23 -3.83
CA GLN A 103 -13.94 18.72 -5.11
C GLN A 103 -15.21 17.99 -5.57
N ASP A 104 -15.73 17.07 -4.75
CA ASP A 104 -16.84 16.20 -5.10
C ASP A 104 -18.16 16.84 -4.63
N PRO A 105 -19.08 17.23 -5.54
CA PRO A 105 -20.33 17.87 -5.17
C PRO A 105 -21.26 16.98 -4.33
N ASP A 106 -21.05 15.65 -4.35
CA ASP A 106 -21.80 14.71 -3.51
C ASP A 106 -21.31 14.73 -2.04
N TRP A 107 -20.21 15.43 -1.75
CA TRP A 107 -19.58 15.53 -0.42
C TRP A 107 -19.41 16.99 0.05
N PRO A 108 -20.50 17.79 0.15
CA PRO A 108 -20.41 19.22 0.45
C PRO A 108 -19.83 19.55 1.83
N ASP A 109 -19.86 18.59 2.77
CA ASP A 109 -19.29 18.75 4.12
C ASP A 109 -17.76 18.59 4.16
N VAL A 110 -17.16 18.08 3.09
CA VAL A 110 -15.70 17.91 2.94
C VAL A 110 -15.16 19.15 2.23
N VAL A 111 -14.55 20.05 3.00
CA VAL A 111 -14.09 21.35 2.52
C VAL A 111 -12.58 21.41 2.48
N ALA A 112 -12.04 22.27 1.61
CA ALA A 112 -10.60 22.48 1.52
C ALA A 112 -10.04 22.99 2.86
N THR A 113 -8.94 22.38 3.29
CA THR A 113 -8.15 22.86 4.44
C THR A 113 -6.98 23.68 3.90
N PRO A 114 -6.61 24.81 4.52
CA PRO A 114 -5.38 25.52 4.19
C PRO A 114 -4.15 24.61 4.31
N ALA A 115 -3.19 24.77 3.38
CA ALA A 115 -1.90 24.10 3.46
C ALA A 115 -1.03 24.80 4.52
N GLU A 116 -1.13 24.32 5.77
CA GLU A 116 -0.41 24.87 6.92
C GLU A 116 0.17 23.76 7.80
N GLU A 117 1.21 24.09 8.55
CA GLU A 117 1.63 23.27 9.69
C GLU A 117 0.72 23.57 10.88
N ALA A 118 0.27 22.51 11.56
CA ALA A 118 -0.51 22.58 12.78
C ALA A 118 0.10 21.70 13.87
N THR A 119 -0.22 22.02 15.12
CA THR A 119 0.04 21.09 16.23
C THR A 119 -1.04 20.02 16.24
N LEU A 120 -0.67 18.79 15.91
CA LEU A 120 -1.54 17.62 15.93
C LEU A 120 -1.22 16.75 17.15
N ILE A 121 -2.25 16.18 17.77
CA ILE A 121 -2.15 15.25 18.89
C ILE A 121 -2.27 13.83 18.36
N ASP A 122 -1.27 12.99 18.57
CA ASP A 122 -1.31 11.58 18.18
C ASP A 122 -2.36 10.83 19.01
N LEU A 123 -3.28 10.12 18.34
CA LEU A 123 -4.32 9.35 19.02
C LEU A 123 -3.79 8.09 19.71
N GLY A 124 -2.64 7.56 19.26
CA GLY A 124 -2.03 6.35 19.81
C GLY A 124 -1.35 6.58 21.15
N ASP A 125 -0.65 7.71 21.32
CA ASP A 125 0.16 7.96 22.52
C ASP A 125 -0.02 9.35 23.16
N GLY A 126 -0.79 10.25 22.54
CA GLY A 126 -1.05 11.60 23.03
C GLY A 126 0.09 12.60 22.79
N GLN A 127 1.16 12.23 22.09
CA GLN A 127 2.25 13.14 21.76
C GLN A 127 1.78 14.26 20.82
N ARG A 128 2.45 15.41 20.90
CA ARG A 128 2.16 16.58 20.08
C ARG A 128 3.23 16.76 19.03
N HIS A 129 2.80 16.82 17.77
CA HIS A 129 3.69 17.00 16.62
C HIS A 129 3.31 18.26 15.86
N ARG A 130 4.30 19.01 15.37
CA ARG A 130 4.06 20.11 14.43
C ARG A 130 4.27 19.58 13.02
N LEU A 131 3.17 19.33 12.31
CA LEU A 131 3.11 18.61 11.03
C LEU A 131 2.14 19.30 10.07
N PRO A 132 2.24 19.07 8.75
CA PRO A 132 1.26 19.60 7.80
C PRO A 132 -0.13 19.02 8.03
N ARG A 133 -1.18 19.83 7.87
CA ARG A 133 -2.54 19.33 7.69
C ARG A 133 -2.72 18.75 6.30
N ALA A 134 -3.41 17.61 6.20
CA ALA A 134 -3.80 17.04 4.92
C ALA A 134 -5.03 17.77 4.34
N ALA A 135 -5.16 17.82 3.01
CA ALA A 135 -6.30 18.46 2.37
C ALA A 135 -7.62 17.74 2.74
N GLY A 136 -8.63 18.50 3.20
CA GLY A 136 -9.91 17.95 3.66
C GLY A 136 -9.96 17.58 5.14
N PHE A 137 -8.79 17.52 5.82
CA PHE A 137 -8.67 17.21 7.24
C PHE A 137 -8.62 18.51 8.05
N ARG A 138 -9.58 18.73 8.94
CA ARG A 138 -9.74 19.96 9.74
C ARG A 138 -9.71 19.75 11.25
N GLY A 139 -9.52 18.51 11.72
CA GLY A 139 -9.41 18.21 13.15
C GLY A 139 -7.99 18.29 13.68
N ASP A 140 -7.79 18.12 14.99
CA ASP A 140 -6.51 18.36 15.66
C ASP A 140 -5.73 17.08 15.98
N TYR A 141 -6.21 15.93 15.51
CA TYR A 141 -5.60 14.64 15.82
C TYR A 141 -4.78 14.05 14.67
N LEU A 142 -3.68 13.37 14.99
CA LEU A 142 -2.91 12.56 14.07
C LEU A 142 -3.34 11.08 14.25
N LEU A 143 -3.63 10.41 13.14
CA LEU A 143 -4.15 9.03 13.15
C LEU A 143 -3.13 8.06 12.54
N GLN A 144 -2.62 7.14 13.36
CA GLN A 144 -1.85 5.98 12.89
C GLN A 144 -2.80 4.92 12.31
N ILE A 145 -2.43 4.29 11.18
CA ILE A 145 -3.28 3.27 10.52
C ILE A 145 -2.63 1.88 10.40
N ARG A 146 -1.35 1.73 10.75
CA ARG A 146 -0.65 0.44 10.59
C ARG A 146 -1.04 -0.60 11.62
N GLU A 147 -0.85 -0.27 12.90
CA GLU A 147 -0.80 -1.32 13.93
C GLU A 147 -2.20 -1.89 14.22
N PRO A 148 -2.34 -3.19 14.54
CA PRO A 148 -3.62 -3.79 14.95
C PRO A 148 -4.30 -3.09 16.13
N HIS A 149 -3.52 -2.43 16.97
CA HIS A 149 -3.99 -1.66 18.12
C HIS A 149 -4.08 -0.16 17.86
N SER A 150 -3.74 0.30 16.65
CA SER A 150 -3.88 1.71 16.28
C SER A 150 -5.35 2.11 16.18
N SER A 151 -5.65 3.37 16.53
CA SER A 151 -7.01 3.90 16.39
C SER A 151 -7.48 3.95 14.94
N GLY A 152 -6.57 3.87 13.97
CA GLY A 152 -6.85 3.89 12.54
C GLY A 152 -6.83 2.52 11.87
N PHE A 153 -6.81 1.41 12.63
CA PHE A 153 -6.68 0.06 12.06
C PHE A 153 -7.77 -0.29 11.03
N MET A 154 -8.94 0.36 11.06
CA MET A 154 -9.98 0.19 10.02
C MET A 154 -9.52 0.62 8.62
N LEU A 155 -8.43 1.38 8.51
CA LEU A 155 -7.79 1.79 7.27
C LEU A 155 -6.56 0.94 6.92
N ASN A 156 -6.25 -0.10 7.69
CA ASN A 156 -5.15 -1.00 7.38
C ASN A 156 -5.45 -1.79 6.08
N PRO A 157 -4.47 -1.99 5.18
CA PRO A 157 -4.70 -2.70 3.93
C PRO A 157 -5.11 -4.17 4.11
N ALA A 158 -4.83 -4.79 5.27
CA ALA A 158 -5.28 -6.13 5.63
C ALA A 158 -6.80 -6.23 5.84
N VAL A 159 -7.45 -5.11 6.17
CA VAL A 159 -8.90 -5.06 6.47
C VAL A 159 -9.72 -4.39 5.37
N ILE A 160 -9.13 -3.50 4.56
CA ILE A 160 -9.83 -2.87 3.44
C ILE A 160 -10.11 -3.91 2.36
N PRO A 161 -11.37 -4.16 1.98
CA PRO A 161 -11.70 -5.08 0.90
C PRO A 161 -11.16 -4.58 -0.43
N ILE A 162 -10.68 -5.50 -1.27
CA ILE A 162 -10.45 -5.21 -2.68
C ILE A 162 -11.78 -4.84 -3.34
N HIS A 163 -11.78 -3.82 -4.19
CA HIS A 163 -13.01 -3.34 -4.82
C HIS A 163 -13.56 -4.30 -5.88
N ASP A 164 -12.70 -5.13 -6.48
CA ASP A 164 -13.05 -6.13 -7.48
C ASP A 164 -12.38 -7.48 -7.12
N PRO A 165 -13.13 -8.47 -6.63
CA PRO A 165 -12.60 -9.78 -6.28
C PRO A 165 -11.89 -10.50 -7.44
N ALA A 166 -12.19 -10.16 -8.71
CA ALA A 166 -11.52 -10.75 -9.87
C ALA A 166 -10.03 -10.35 -9.99
N LEU A 167 -9.58 -9.36 -9.21
CA LEU A 167 -8.18 -8.96 -9.12
C LEU A 167 -7.33 -9.92 -8.27
N ILE A 168 -7.95 -10.76 -7.44
CA ILE A 168 -7.24 -11.70 -6.58
C ILE A 168 -6.77 -12.90 -7.41
N THR A 169 -5.47 -12.98 -7.64
CA THR A 169 -4.83 -14.14 -8.26
C THR A 169 -4.54 -15.19 -7.18
N THR A 170 -5.43 -16.16 -7.01
CA THR A 170 -5.15 -17.26 -6.09
C THR A 170 -4.15 -18.22 -6.70
N ILE A 171 -3.11 -18.57 -5.95
CA ILE A 171 -2.26 -19.73 -6.23
C ILE A 171 -2.74 -20.83 -5.28
N PRO A 172 -3.37 -21.91 -5.78
CA PRO A 172 -3.86 -22.98 -4.92
C PRO A 172 -2.75 -23.51 -3.99
N ASN A 173 -3.09 -23.68 -2.71
CA ASN A 173 -2.19 -24.21 -1.67
C ASN A 173 -0.98 -23.32 -1.33
N GLN A 174 -0.98 -22.03 -1.70
CA GLN A 174 0.05 -21.10 -1.29
C GLN A 174 -0.43 -20.21 -0.13
N LEU A 175 0.24 -20.32 1.02
CA LEU A 175 0.09 -19.40 2.15
C LEU A 175 1.30 -18.45 2.18
N GLY A 176 1.02 -17.16 2.21
CA GLY A 176 2.02 -16.11 2.40
C GLY A 176 1.93 -15.51 3.82
N TRP A 177 2.99 -14.85 4.29
CA TRP A 177 3.08 -14.23 5.62
C TRP A 177 1.84 -13.36 5.95
N TYR A 178 1.34 -12.60 4.99
CA TYR A 178 0.17 -11.73 5.13
C TYR A 178 -1.12 -12.50 5.48
N HIS A 179 -1.26 -13.75 5.05
CA HIS A 179 -2.39 -14.60 5.46
C HIS A 179 -2.33 -14.96 6.95
N HIS A 180 -1.13 -15.11 7.51
CA HIS A 180 -0.92 -15.41 8.93
C HIS A 180 -1.14 -14.19 9.83
N GLU A 181 -1.01 -12.98 9.28
CA GLU A 181 -1.33 -11.71 9.95
C GLU A 181 -2.83 -11.37 9.91
N GLY A 182 -3.68 -12.32 9.49
CA GLY A 182 -5.13 -12.12 9.46
C GLY A 182 -5.62 -11.26 8.30
N CYS A 183 -4.78 -11.01 7.28
CA CYS A 183 -5.25 -10.35 6.06
C CYS A 183 -6.39 -11.17 5.46
N GLY A 184 -7.53 -10.51 5.24
CA GLY A 184 -8.66 -11.15 4.57
C GLY A 184 -8.22 -11.62 3.17
N HIS A 185 -8.64 -12.81 2.75
CA HIS A 185 -8.34 -13.33 1.41
C HIS A 185 -8.81 -12.40 0.27
N LEU A 186 -9.71 -11.46 0.57
CA LEU A 186 -10.24 -10.45 -0.34
C LEU A 186 -9.86 -9.03 0.09
N SER A 187 -8.76 -8.86 0.81
CA SER A 187 -8.25 -7.54 1.19
C SER A 187 -7.40 -6.91 0.08
N VAL A 188 -7.20 -5.59 0.15
CA VAL A 188 -6.31 -4.87 -0.76
C VAL A 188 -4.84 -5.27 -0.53
N GLU A 189 -4.44 -5.65 0.69
CA GLU A 189 -3.13 -6.25 0.96
C GLU A 189 -2.98 -7.61 0.24
N ALA A 190 -4.03 -8.45 0.27
CA ALA A 190 -4.00 -9.72 -0.44
C ALA A 190 -3.80 -9.51 -1.95
N PHE A 191 -4.54 -8.57 -2.56
CA PHE A 191 -4.28 -8.17 -3.96
C PHE A 191 -2.83 -7.72 -4.17
N TRP A 192 -2.33 -6.82 -3.32
CA TRP A 192 -1.00 -6.26 -3.47
C TRP A 192 0.11 -7.31 -3.40
N GLN A 193 -0.02 -8.28 -2.50
CA GLN A 193 0.96 -9.34 -2.32
C GLN A 193 0.83 -10.44 -3.37
N MET A 194 -0.40 -10.87 -3.71
CA MET A 194 -0.64 -11.97 -4.64
C MET A 194 -0.37 -11.59 -6.10
N SER A 195 -0.58 -10.32 -6.47
CA SER A 195 -0.36 -9.87 -7.84
C SER A 195 1.13 -9.78 -8.21
N LYS A 196 2.06 -9.75 -7.25
CA LYS A 196 3.49 -9.59 -7.52
C LYS A 196 4.05 -10.75 -8.34
N VAL A 197 4.74 -10.42 -9.42
CA VAL A 197 5.46 -11.36 -10.27
C VAL A 197 6.89 -10.87 -10.53
N VAL A 198 7.81 -11.81 -10.76
CA VAL A 198 9.13 -11.50 -11.30
C VAL A 198 9.03 -11.51 -12.82
N GLU A 199 9.07 -10.34 -13.43
CA GLU A 199 9.13 -10.21 -14.89
C GLU A 199 10.60 -10.24 -15.33
N VAL A 200 10.93 -11.17 -16.22
CA VAL A 200 12.30 -11.37 -16.72
C VAL A 200 12.33 -11.05 -18.21
N ARG A 201 13.35 -10.30 -18.63
CA ARG A 201 13.62 -10.05 -20.04
C ARG A 201 13.81 -11.37 -20.79
N TYR A 202 13.14 -11.49 -21.93
CA TYR A 202 13.08 -12.75 -22.66
C TYR A 202 14.45 -13.28 -23.08
N ASP A 203 15.36 -12.42 -23.54
CA ASP A 203 16.74 -12.78 -23.88
C ASP A 203 17.52 -13.36 -22.69
N ARG A 204 17.35 -12.76 -21.51
CA ARG A 204 17.96 -13.24 -20.25
C ARG A 204 17.36 -14.58 -19.82
N PHE A 205 16.04 -14.73 -19.96
CA PHE A 205 15.36 -15.98 -19.67
C PHE A 205 15.83 -17.12 -20.58
N ILE A 206 15.95 -16.89 -21.89
CA ILE A 206 16.45 -17.90 -22.84
C ILE A 206 17.90 -18.29 -22.55
N THR A 207 18.74 -17.34 -22.14
CA THR A 207 20.16 -17.57 -21.80
C THR A 207 20.34 -18.56 -20.64
N LEU A 208 19.33 -18.76 -19.79
CA LEU A 208 19.39 -19.75 -18.70
C LEU A 208 19.51 -21.22 -19.18
N GLY A 209 19.20 -21.53 -20.44
CA GLY A 209 19.29 -22.90 -20.95
C GLY A 209 18.39 -23.87 -20.18
N GLU A 210 18.98 -24.92 -19.58
CA GLU A 210 18.25 -25.92 -18.78
C GLU A 210 17.75 -25.35 -17.44
N ALA A 211 18.40 -24.34 -16.89
CA ALA A 211 18.00 -23.71 -15.63
C ALA A 211 16.62 -23.00 -15.71
N ARG A 212 16.07 -22.84 -16.93
CA ARG A 212 14.69 -22.37 -17.16
C ARG A 212 13.62 -23.26 -16.55
N ALA A 213 13.90 -24.52 -16.27
CA ALA A 213 12.96 -25.40 -15.58
C ALA A 213 12.69 -24.93 -14.14
N HIS A 214 13.65 -24.24 -13.52
CA HIS A 214 13.58 -23.75 -12.15
C HIS A 214 14.19 -22.34 -12.04
N PRO A 215 13.61 -21.33 -12.71
CA PRO A 215 14.24 -20.01 -12.88
C PRO A 215 14.32 -19.22 -11.57
N LEU A 216 13.54 -19.62 -10.56
CA LEU A 216 13.52 -19.07 -9.20
C LEU A 216 14.16 -20.01 -8.17
N SER A 217 14.91 -21.04 -8.58
CA SER A 217 15.65 -21.91 -7.65
C SER A 217 16.55 -21.09 -6.71
N GLY A 218 16.61 -21.46 -5.43
CA GLY A 218 17.35 -20.73 -4.39
C GLY A 218 16.63 -19.48 -3.87
N ILE A 219 15.48 -19.12 -4.44
CA ILE A 219 14.59 -18.09 -3.92
C ILE A 219 13.47 -18.83 -3.19
N GLU A 220 13.74 -19.24 -1.93
CA GLU A 220 12.75 -19.97 -1.15
C GLU A 220 11.52 -19.11 -0.89
N THR A 221 10.39 -19.50 -1.46
CA THR A 221 9.07 -19.00 -1.09
C THR A 221 8.60 -19.79 0.14
N GLY A 222 9.10 -19.43 1.32
CA GLY A 222 8.47 -19.87 2.57
C GLY A 222 9.42 -20.37 3.64
N ARG A 223 9.85 -19.43 4.48
CA ARG A 223 9.60 -19.43 5.93
C ARG A 223 9.80 -18.01 6.45
N THR A 224 8.70 -17.25 6.44
CA THR A 224 8.43 -16.10 7.33
C THR A 224 6.95 -16.15 7.62
#